data_AF-Q22XQ9-F1
#
_entry.id   AF-Q22XQ9-F1
#
_cell.length_a   1.000
_cell.length_b   1.000
_cell.length_c   1.000
_cell.angle_alpha   90.00
_cell.angle_beta   90.00
_cell.angle_gamma   90.00
#
_symmetry.space_group_name_H-M   'P 1'
#
loop_
_entity.id
_entity.type
_entity.pdbx_description
1 polymer ?
#
loop_
_entity_poly.entity_id
_entity_poly.type
_entity_poly.pdbx_seq_one_letter_code
_entity_poly.pdbx_strand_id
1 'polypeptide(L)' 'MGASGLGSGLAKCINLSNLTLHLRFSFIGAMGASGLSSGLAKCINLSNLTLRLEQKQFICFGL' A
#
# COMPACT_ATOMS: atom_id res chain seq x y z
N MET A 1 -6.36 8.50 8.92
CA MET A 1 -5.05 7.92 9.26
C MET A 1 -4.99 6.48 8.72
N GLY A 2 -5.02 6.33 7.39
CA GLY A 2 -5.10 5.02 6.70
C GLY A 2 -3.76 4.60 6.11
N ALA A 3 -3.76 4.01 4.92
CA ALA A 3 -2.55 3.56 4.22
C ALA A 3 -1.47 4.65 4.00
N SER A 4 -1.80 5.95 4.13
CA SER A 4 -0.80 7.02 4.11
C SER A 4 0.17 6.99 5.31
N GLY A 5 -0.32 6.60 6.50
CA GLY A 5 0.55 6.44 7.67
C GLY A 5 1.52 5.27 7.50
N LEU A 6 1.04 4.19 6.88
CA LEU A 6 1.87 3.04 6.50
C LEU A 6 2.94 3.45 5.49
N GLY A 7 2.58 4.27 4.49
CA GLY A 7 3.55 4.86 3.55
C GLY A 7 4.65 5.66 4.23
N SER A 8 4.31 6.53 5.20
CA SER A 8 5.31 7.28 5.97
C SER A 8 6.25 6.39 6.80
N GLY A 9 5.79 5.22 7.24
CA GLY A 9 6.63 4.22 7.90
C GLY A 9 7.59 3.54 6.91
N LEU A 10 7.04 3.04 5.80
CA LEU A 10 7.81 2.39 4.73
C LEU A 10 8.88 3.29 4.14
N ALA A 11 8.61 4.60 4.06
CA ALA A 11 9.57 5.62 3.64
C ALA A 11 10.90 5.61 4.41
N LYS A 12 10.91 5.07 5.64
CA LYS A 12 12.12 4.95 6.48
C LYS A 12 12.83 3.61 6.31
N CYS A 13 12.19 2.63 5.69
CA CYS A 13 12.70 1.27 5.52
C CYS A 13 13.47 1.15 4.20
N ILE A 14 14.53 1.96 4.01
CA ILE A 14 15.29 2.03 2.75
C ILE A 14 16.08 0.75 2.41
N ASN A 15 16.39 -0.07 3.43
CA ASN A 15 17.12 -1.34 3.31
C ASN A 15 16.19 -2.55 3.23
N LEU A 16 14.88 -2.32 3.14
CA LEU A 16 13.90 -3.39 3.05
C LEU A 16 14.02 -4.07 1.68
N SER A 17 14.31 -5.36 1.68
CA SER A 17 14.44 -6.17 0.46
C SER A 17 13.22 -7.00 0.15
N ASN A 18 12.45 -7.38 1.18
CA ASN A 18 11.27 -8.22 1.06
C ASN A 18 10.12 -7.59 1.83
N LEU A 19 8.97 -7.45 1.19
CA LEU A 19 7.77 -6.92 1.80
C LEU A 19 6.54 -7.69 1.35
N THR A 20 5.76 -8.16 2.31
CA THR A 20 4.42 -8.68 2.07
C THR A 20 3.42 -7.80 2.80
N LEU A 21 2.49 -7.19 2.07
CA LEU A 21 1.38 -6.42 2.62
C LEU A 21 0.06 -7.07 2.23
N HIS A 22 -0.75 -7.38 3.23
CA HIS A 22 -2.14 -7.76 3.03
C HIS A 22 -3.02 -6.61 3.51
N LEU A 23 -3.65 -5.93 2.56
CA LEU A 23 -4.48 -4.78 2.79
C LEU A 23 -5.92 -5.10 2.42
N ARG A 24 -6.83 -4.97 3.39
CA ARG A 24 -8.26 -5.00 3.13
C ARG A 24 -8.73 -3.62 2.65
N PHE A 25 -9.32 -3.58 1.46
CA PHE A 25 -9.72 -2.39 0.70
C PHE A 25 -10.84 -1.57 1.36
N SER A 26 -11.36 -1.97 2.52
CA SER A 26 -12.46 -1.26 3.19
C SER A 26 -12.14 0.19 3.56
N PHE A 27 -10.87 0.62 3.55
CA PHE A 27 -10.46 1.97 3.96
C PHE A 27 -9.31 2.60 3.14
N ILE A 28 -8.90 2.00 2.02
CA ILE A 28 -7.85 2.57 1.16
C ILE A 28 -8.52 3.41 0.08
N GLY A 29 -8.86 4.66 0.42
CA GLY A 29 -9.20 5.66 -0.58
C GLY A 29 -7.98 6.08 -1.41
N ALA A 30 -8.21 6.84 -2.50
CA ALA A 30 -7.16 7.30 -3.41
C ALA A 30 -5.97 7.98 -2.69
N MET A 31 -6.25 8.77 -1.65
CA MET A 31 -5.23 9.44 -0.84
C MET A 31 -4.40 8.45 -0.01
N GLY A 32 -5.02 7.38 0.50
CA GLY A 32 -4.31 6.31 1.21
C GLY A 32 -3.42 5.50 0.27
N ALA A 33 -3.90 5.21 -0.93
CA ALA A 33 -3.13 4.53 -1.97
C ALA A 33 -1.90 5.36 -2.39
N SER A 34 -2.10 6.66 -2.66
CA SER A 34 -1.00 7.59 -3.02
C SER A 34 0.06 7.71 -1.93
N GLY A 35 -0.36 7.79 -0.66
CA GLY A 35 0.58 7.80 0.46
C GLY A 35 1.38 6.50 0.57
N LEU A 36 0.72 5.34 0.39
CA LEU A 36 1.39 4.05 0.40
C LEU A 36 2.43 3.92 -0.74
N SER A 37 2.06 4.30 -1.96
CA SER A 37 2.97 4.22 -3.11
C SER A 37 4.14 5.20 -2.99
N SER A 38 3.94 6.40 -2.43
CA SER A 38 5.03 7.32 -2.10
C SER A 38 6.02 6.73 -1.10
N GLY A 39 5.54 5.99 -0.11
CA GLY A 39 6.39 5.27 0.85
C GLY A 39 7.18 4.14 0.22
N LEU A 40 6.51 3.28 -0.55
CA LEU A 40 7.12 2.16 -1.26
C LEU A 40 8.21 2.61 -2.23
N ALA A 41 8.02 3.75 -2.90
CA ALA A 41 9.01 4.32 -3.82
C ALA A 41 10.37 4.65 -3.15
N LYS A 42 10.41 4.79 -1.82
CA LYS A 42 11.66 5.02 -1.08
C LYS A 42 12.36 3.73 -0.62
N CYS A 43 11.71 2.58 -0.72
CA CYS A 43 12.34 1.29 -0.43
C CYS A 43 13.22 0.85 -1.61
N ILE A 44 14.35 1.54 -1.81
CA ILE A 44 15.21 1.38 -3.01
C ILE A 44 15.79 -0.04 -3.18
N ASN A 45 15.94 -0.78 -2.08
CA ASN A 45 16.50 -2.14 -2.08
C ASN A 45 15.41 -3.23 -2.19
N LEU A 46 14.14 -2.83 -2.35
CA LEU A 46 13.02 -3.77 -2.39
C LEU A 46 13.05 -4.58 -3.67
N SER A 47 13.32 -5.88 -3.53
CA SER A 47 13.36 -6.82 -4.65
C SER A 47 12.12 -7.69 -4.71
N ASN A 48 11.52 -8.02 -3.57
CA ASN A 48 10.31 -8.82 -3.49
C ASN A 48 9.18 -8.03 -2.82
N LEU A 49 8.15 -7.70 -3.60
CA LEU A 49 6.92 -7.10 -3.09
C LEU A 49 5.74 -8.02 -3.39
N THR A 50 5.09 -8.52 -2.33
CA THR A 50 3.77 -9.13 -2.43
C THR A 50 2.74 -8.19 -1.85
N LEU A 51 1.84 -7.69 -2.70
CA LEU A 51 0.73 -6.84 -2.28
C LEU A 51 -0.60 -7.56 -2.55
N ARG A 52 -1.28 -7.98 -1.47
CA ARG A 52 -2.63 -8.53 -1.56
C ARG A 52 -3.63 -7.45 -1.19
N LEU A 53 -4.50 -7.13 -2.14
CA LEU A 53 -5.55 -6.15 -1.99
C LEU A 53 -6.89 -6.88 -1.97
N GLU A 54 -7.52 -6.97 -0.80
CA GLU A 54 -8.79 -7.68 -0.63
C GLU A 54 -9.94 -6.68 -0.51
N GLN A 55 -10.76 -6.57 -1.55
CA GLN A 55 -11.98 -5.76 -1.51
C GLN A 55 -13.13 -6.60 -0.95
N LYS A 56 -13.71 -6.17 0.18
CA LYS A 56 -14.91 -6.81 0.74
C LYS A 56 -16.20 -6.49 -0.03
N GLN A 57 -16.18 -5.51 -0.92
CA GLN A 57 -17.37 -5.01 -1.62
C GLN A 57 -17.04 -4.84 -3.10
N PHE A 58 -17.60 -5.68 -3.96
CA PHE A 58 -17.64 -5.42 -5.39
C PHE A 58 -18.53 -4.19 -5.60
N ILE A 59 -17.93 -3.00 -5.66
CA ILE A 59 -18.66 -1.83 -6.15
C ILE A 59 -18.70 -2.01 -7.67
N CYS A 60 -19.79 -2.59 -8.16
CA CYS A 60 -20.12 -2.57 -9.57
C CYS A 60 -20.41 -1.11 -9.92
N PHE A 61 -19.51 -0.45 -10.66
CA PHE A 61 -19.89 0.74 -11.40
C PHE A 61 -20.81 0.26 -12.52
N GLY A 62 -22.12 0.33 -12.30
CA GLY A 62 -23.08 0.27 -13.38
C GLY A 62 -22.73 1.38 -14.37
N LEU A 63 -22.36 0.99 -15.58
CA LEU A 63 -22.46 1.84 -16.77
C LEU A 63 -23.89 2.32 -16.95
#